data_AF-A0A2I0UBV4-F1
#
_entry.id   AF-A0A2I0UBV4-F1
#
_cell.length_a   1.000
_cell.length_b   1.000
_cell.length_c   1.000
_cell.angle_alpha   90.00
_cell.angle_beta   90.00
_cell.angle_gamma   90.00
#
_symmetry.space_group_name_H-M   'P 1'
#
loop_
_entity.id
_entity.type
_entity.pdbx_description
1 polymer ?
#
loop_
_entity_poly.entity_id
_entity_poly.type
_entity_poly.pdbx_seq_one_letter_code
_entity_poly.pdbx_strand_id
1 'polypeptide(L)'
;MMEWLILGIISKHMEEKKAVRSSQQTFTKGKSCLTNLIAFYDGMTGWIDEGRAVDVVCLDFSKAFNTVSHSILIVRIFRVSAVSFHHAVFFHYEELGSTVAMTSM
;
A
#
# COMPACT_ATOMS: atom_id res chain seq x y z
N MET A 1 -22.02 -11.38 2.41
CA MET A 1 -21.52 -11.29 3.80
C MET A 1 -20.03 -11.61 3.89
N MET A 2 -19.53 -12.68 3.25
CA MET A 2 -18.09 -13.01 3.20
C MET A 2 -17.21 -11.92 2.56
N GLU A 3 -17.65 -11.30 1.46
CA GLU A 3 -16.85 -10.26 0.78
C GLU A 3 -16.58 -9.05 1.66
N TRP A 4 -17.57 -8.60 2.45
CA TRP A 4 -17.41 -7.49 3.39
C TRP A 4 -16.46 -7.83 4.54
N LEU A 5 -16.49 -9.09 5.00
CA LEU A 5 -15.56 -9.57 6.02
C LEU A 5 -14.12 -9.59 5.49
N ILE A 6 -13.94 -10.15 4.29
CA ILE A 6 -12.64 -10.20 3.60
C ILE A 6 -12.12 -8.79 3.35
N LEU A 7 -12.98 -7.87 2.86
CA LEU A 7 -12.64 -6.47 2.64
C LEU A 7 -12.21 -5.78 3.95
N GLY A 8 -12.92 -6.03 5.06
CA GLY A 8 -12.57 -5.48 6.37
C GLY A 8 -11.20 -5.95 6.86
N ILE A 9 -10.90 -7.24 6.73
CA ILE A 9 -9.61 -7.83 7.12
C ILE A 9 -8.48 -7.26 6.26
N ILE A 10 -8.64 -7.25 4.93
CA ILE A 10 -7.64 -6.73 4.00
C ILE A 10 -7.40 -5.23 4.23
N SER A 11 -8.45 -4.44 4.42
CA SER A 11 -8.33 -3.00 4.64
C SER A 11 -7.54 -2.69 5.90
N LYS A 12 -7.86 -3.34 7.02
CA LYS A 12 -7.11 -3.20 8.28
C LYS A 12 -5.63 -3.53 8.09
N HIS A 13 -5.35 -4.63 7.40
CA HIS A 13 -4.00 -5.10 7.16
C HIS A 13 -3.19 -4.15 6.24
N MET A 14 -3.83 -3.56 5.23
CA MET A 14 -3.21 -2.57 4.33
C MET A 14 -2.83 -1.27 5.05
N GLU A 15 -3.65 -0.82 6.01
CA GLU A 15 -3.38 0.35 6.86
C GLU A 15 -2.19 0.09 7.81
N GLU A 16 -2.20 -1.02 8.54
CA GLU A 16 -1.13 -1.40 9.49
C GLU A 16 0.24 -1.52 8.80
N LYS A 17 0.26 -1.99 7.56
CA LYS A 17 1.48 -2.16 6.77
C LYS A 17 1.89 -0.95 5.95
N LYS A 18 1.13 0.15 6.01
CA LYS A 18 1.34 1.34 5.16
C LYS A 18 1.53 0.93 3.69
N ALA A 19 0.80 -0.10 3.26
CA ALA A 19 0.92 -0.66 1.92
C ALA A 19 0.36 0.29 0.86
N VAL A 20 -0.55 1.18 1.29
CA VAL A 20 -1.09 2.29 0.50
C VAL A 20 -0.12 3.46 0.59
N ARG A 21 0.38 3.92 -0.56
CA ARG A 21 1.22 5.13 -0.60
C ARG A 21 0.38 6.35 -0.21
N SER A 22 0.99 7.33 0.44
CA SER A 22 0.33 8.62 0.76
C SER A 22 -0.21 9.33 -0.49
N SER A 23 0.47 9.16 -1.63
CA SER A 23 0.05 9.68 -2.94
C SER A 23 -1.14 8.92 -3.54
N GLN A 24 -1.47 7.73 -3.03
CA GLN A 24 -2.65 6.99 -3.49
C GLN A 24 -3.88 7.61 -2.84
N GLN A 25 -4.77 8.08 -3.70
CA GLN A 25 -5.97 8.78 -3.24
C GLN A 25 -7.27 8.00 -3.52
N THR A 26 -7.24 7.01 -4.41
CA THR A 26 -8.41 6.19 -4.74
C THR A 26 -8.40 4.88 -3.94
N PHE A 27 -9.59 4.37 -3.62
CA PHE A 27 -9.81 3.14 -2.82
C PHE A 27 -9.39 3.23 -1.35
N THR A 28 -9.24 4.46 -0.82
CA THR A 28 -9.05 4.70 0.62
C THR A 28 -10.31 5.30 1.22
N LYS A 29 -10.61 4.96 2.49
CA LYS A 29 -11.79 5.48 3.18
C LYS A 29 -11.75 7.02 3.22
N GLY A 30 -12.89 7.65 2.93
CA GLY A 30 -13.06 9.10 3.06
C GLY A 30 -12.44 9.96 1.95
N LYS A 31 -11.86 9.36 0.89
CA LYS A 31 -11.39 10.10 -0.28
C LYS A 31 -12.30 9.86 -1.48
N SER A 32 -12.78 10.94 -2.10
CA SER A 32 -13.65 10.90 -3.28
C SER A 32 -12.87 11.21 -4.56
N CYS A 33 -13.41 10.83 -5.71
CA CYS A 33 -12.82 11.18 -7.01
C CYS A 33 -12.61 12.71 -7.16
N LEU A 34 -13.59 13.50 -6.71
CA LEU A 34 -13.51 14.96 -6.74
C LEU A 34 -12.38 15.50 -5.85
N THR A 35 -12.28 15.01 -4.62
CA THR A 35 -11.21 15.42 -3.69
C THR A 35 -9.82 15.10 -4.25
N ASN A 36 -9.70 13.98 -4.95
CA ASN A 36 -8.46 13.57 -5.59
C ASN A 36 -8.07 14.50 -6.73
N LEU A 37 -9.06 14.92 -7.52
CA LEU A 37 -8.85 15.86 -8.61
C LEU A 37 -8.45 17.25 -8.09
N ILE A 38 -9.09 17.73 -7.01
CA ILE A 38 -8.73 18.99 -6.36
C ILE A 38 -7.28 18.94 -5.87
N ALA A 39 -6.90 17.92 -5.12
CA ALA A 39 -5.53 17.77 -4.62
C ALA A 39 -4.49 17.65 -5.75
N PHE A 40 -4.87 17.07 -6.89
CA PHE A 40 -4.02 17.00 -8.07
C PHE A 40 -3.81 18.40 -8.69
N TYR A 41 -4.88 19.16 -8.89
CA TYR A 41 -4.80 20.52 -9.43
C TYR A 41 -4.05 21.48 -8.49
N ASP A 42 -4.27 21.40 -7.18
CA ASP A 42 -3.55 22.21 -6.19
C ASP A 42 -2.04 21.92 -6.23
N GLY A 43 -1.67 20.64 -6.42
CA GLY A 43 -0.29 20.26 -6.67
C GLY A 43 0.23 20.88 -7.97
N MET A 44 -0.53 20.80 -9.05
CA MET A 44 -0.12 21.34 -10.36
C MET A 44 0.06 22.86 -10.33
N THR A 45 -0.88 23.59 -9.72
CA THR A 45 -0.83 25.06 -9.63
C THR A 45 0.34 25.53 -8.79
N GLY A 46 0.68 24.85 -7.69
CA GLY A 46 1.88 25.17 -6.92
C GLY A 46 3.17 25.10 -7.74
N TRP A 47 3.28 24.14 -8.66
CA TRP A 47 4.45 24.03 -9.54
C TRP A 47 4.48 25.11 -10.62
N ILE A 48 3.31 25.49 -11.15
CA ILE A 48 3.16 26.59 -12.11
C ILE A 48 3.54 27.92 -11.46
N ASP A 49 3.09 28.17 -10.23
CA ASP A 49 3.40 29.39 -9.47
C ASP A 49 4.90 29.53 -9.18
N GLU A 50 5.59 28.41 -8.98
CA GLU A 50 7.05 28.37 -8.86
C GLU A 50 7.78 28.53 -10.21
N GLY A 51 7.06 28.74 -11.31
CA GLY A 51 7.61 28.92 -12.66
C GLY A 51 8.16 27.64 -13.29
N ARG A 52 7.82 26.46 -12.74
CA ARG A 52 8.22 25.17 -13.33
C ARG A 52 7.31 24.79 -14.48
N ALA A 53 7.89 24.23 -15.54
CA ALA A 53 7.12 23.56 -16.58
C ALA A 53 6.46 22.30 -15.99
N VAL A 54 5.17 22.13 -16.23
CA VAL A 54 4.39 20.98 -15.78
C VAL A 54 3.83 20.26 -16.99
N ASP A 55 4.06 18.94 -17.05
CA ASP A 55 3.44 18.03 -18.02
C ASP A 55 2.67 16.94 -17.27
N VAL A 56 1.55 16.52 -17.82
CA VAL A 56 0.62 15.58 -17.17
C VAL A 56 0.42 14.35 -18.05
N VAL A 57 0.90 13.21 -17.57
CA VAL A 57 0.66 11.92 -18.22
C VAL A 57 -0.53 11.24 -17.55
N CYS A 58 -1.65 11.13 -18.28
CA CYS A 58 -2.82 10.39 -17.84
C CYS A 58 -2.73 8.93 -18.33
N LEU A 59 -2.63 7.98 -17.39
CA LEU A 59 -2.65 6.55 -17.69
C LEU A 59 -3.98 5.96 -17.23
N ASP A 60 -4.71 5.34 -18.15
CA ASP A 60 -5.91 4.56 -17.84
C ASP A 60 -5.68 3.06 -18.10
N PHE A 61 -6.23 2.22 -17.23
CA PHE A 61 -6.20 0.77 -17.39
C PHE A 61 -7.60 0.26 -17.71
N SER A 62 -7.87 0.05 -19.00
CA SER A 62 -9.14 -0.55 -19.42
C SER A 62 -9.32 -1.91 -18.77
N LYS A 63 -10.42 -2.12 -18.02
CA LYS A 63 -10.75 -3.39 -17.37
C LYS A 63 -9.59 -3.97 -16.53
N ALA A 64 -8.91 -3.12 -15.75
CA ALA A 64 -7.76 -3.51 -14.93
C ALA A 64 -8.00 -4.80 -14.12
N PHE A 65 -9.15 -4.92 -13.45
CA PHE A 65 -9.48 -6.09 -12.63
C PHE A 65 -9.74 -7.38 -13.43
N ASN A 66 -10.13 -7.28 -14.70
CA ASN A 66 -10.35 -8.46 -15.55
C ASN A 66 -9.04 -8.93 -16.21
N THR A 67 -8.03 -8.07 -16.27
CA THR A 67 -6.76 -8.36 -16.96
C THR A 67 -5.66 -8.79 -15.98
N VAL A 68 -5.78 -8.43 -14.69
CA VAL A 68 -4.84 -8.87 -13.65
C VAL A 68 -4.96 -10.38 -13.45
N SER A 69 -3.83 -11.10 -13.57
CA SER A 69 -3.81 -12.54 -13.34
C SER A 69 -4.00 -12.89 -11.87
N HIS A 70 -4.73 -13.98 -11.61
CA HIS A 70 -5.02 -14.42 -10.25
C HIS A 70 -3.76 -14.77 -9.46
N SER A 71 -2.73 -15.35 -10.10
CA SER A 71 -1.45 -15.65 -9.44
C SER A 71 -0.73 -14.40 -8.96
N ILE A 72 -0.71 -13.33 -9.78
CA ILE A 72 -0.10 -12.04 -9.39
C ILE A 72 -0.91 -11.38 -8.27
N LEU A 73 -2.25 -11.41 -8.36
CA LEU A 73 -3.11 -10.85 -7.33
C LEU A 73 -2.91 -11.55 -5.98
N ILE A 74 -2.88 -12.88 -5.98
CA ILE A 74 -2.65 -13.71 -4.79
C ILE A 74 -1.26 -13.41 -4.19
N VAL A 75 -0.20 -13.41 -4.99
CA VAL A 75 1.15 -13.07 -4.51
C VAL A 75 1.20 -11.66 -3.92
N ARG A 76 0.51 -10.68 -4.51
CA ARG A 76 0.45 -9.31 -3.95
C ARG A 76 -0.27 -9.28 -2.61
N ILE A 77 -1.41 -9.96 -2.47
CA ILE A 77 -2.14 -10.03 -1.19
C ILE A 77 -1.28 -10.71 -0.13
N PHE A 78 -0.71 -11.87 -0.44
CA PHE A 78 0.18 -12.59 0.48
C PHE A 78 1.43 -11.80 0.82
N ARG A 79 2.03 -11.06 -0.12
CA ARG A 79 3.21 -10.24 0.17
C ARG A 79 2.89 -9.15 1.17
N VAL A 80 1.76 -8.45 1.00
CA VAL A 80 1.32 -7.45 1.97
C VAL A 80 1.08 -8.13 3.32
N SER A 81 0.44 -9.31 3.36
CA SER A 81 0.27 -10.15 4.57
C SER A 81 1.57 -10.65 5.20
N ALA A 82 2.59 -10.99 4.41
CA ALA A 82 3.86 -11.57 4.85
C ALA A 82 4.85 -10.55 5.43
N VAL A 83 4.67 -9.25 5.16
CA VAL A 83 5.39 -8.21 5.93
C VAL A 83 4.96 -8.23 7.42
N SER A 84 3.85 -8.90 7.79
CA SER A 84 3.58 -9.27 9.21
C SER A 84 4.43 -10.42 9.69
N PHE A 85 4.74 -11.40 8.85
CA PHE A 85 5.56 -12.54 9.23
C PHE A 85 7.02 -12.16 9.44
N HIS A 86 7.61 -11.27 8.63
CA HIS A 86 9.00 -10.89 8.87
C HIS A 86 9.18 -10.10 10.19
N HIS A 87 8.20 -9.27 10.56
CA HIS A 87 8.23 -8.56 11.83
C HIS A 87 7.89 -9.51 13.00
N ALA A 88 6.91 -10.41 12.85
CA ALA A 88 6.56 -11.39 13.87
C ALA A 88 7.67 -12.44 14.09
N VAL A 89 8.39 -12.86 13.05
CA VAL A 89 9.55 -13.74 13.16
C VAL A 89 10.71 -13.01 13.82
N PHE A 90 10.95 -11.73 13.49
CA PHE A 90 11.98 -10.92 14.16
C PHE A 90 11.67 -10.72 15.66
N PHE A 91 10.43 -10.39 16.01
CA PHE A 91 9.99 -10.30 17.41
C PHE A 91 10.06 -11.66 18.12
N HIS A 92 9.65 -12.76 17.48
CA HIS A 92 9.81 -14.09 18.07
C HIS A 92 11.29 -14.47 18.27
N TYR A 93 12.19 -14.06 17.37
CA TYR A 93 13.64 -14.25 17.53
C TYR A 93 14.22 -13.41 18.67
N GLU A 94 13.73 -12.19 18.88
CA GLU A 94 14.15 -11.31 19.97
C GLU A 94 13.61 -11.78 21.33
N GLU A 95 12.38 -12.32 21.38
CA GLU A 95 11.76 -12.89 22.59
C GLU A 95 12.36 -14.26 22.98
N LEU A 96 12.77 -15.08 22.02
CA LEU A 96 13.46 -16.37 22.24
C LEU A 96 15.00 -16.23 22.40
N GLY A 97 15.56 -15.05 22.15
CA GLY A 97 17.00 -14.82 21.96
C GLY A 97 17.78 -14.43 23.21
N SER A 98 17.16 -14.34 24.39
CA SER A 98 17.86 -13.97 25.63
C SER A 98 18.28 -15.19 26.45
N THR A 99 19.01 -16.15 25.85
CA THR A 99 20.07 -16.90 26.55
C THR A 99 20.96 -17.68 25.59
N VAL A 100 22.26 -17.63 25.88
CA VAL A 100 23.39 -18.37 25.29
C VAL A 100 24.13 -17.66 24.15
N ALA A 101 25.07 -16.82 24.58
CA ALA A 101 26.32 -16.56 23.89
C ALA A 101 27.07 -17.88 23.61
N MET A 102 27.76 -18.01 22.46
CA MET A 102 29.09 -18.64 22.33
C MET A 102 29.74 -18.31 20.98
N THR A 103 30.74 -17.43 21.07
CA THR A 103 32.12 -17.51 20.54
C THR A 103 32.39 -17.91 19.07
N SER A 104 32.89 -16.93 18.32
CA SER A 104 34.08 -16.97 17.44
C SER A 104 34.74 -18.34 17.18
N MET A 105 34.66 -18.82 15.93
CA MET A 105 35.81 -19.17 15.07
C MET A 105 35.34 -19.50 13.66
#